data_AF-A0A349PVY5-F1
#
_entry.id   AF-A0A349PVY5-F1
#
_cell.length_a   1.000
_cell.length_b   1.000
_cell.length_c   1.000
_cell.angle_alpha   90.00
_cell.angle_beta   90.00
_cell.angle_gamma   90.00
#
_symmetry.space_group_name_H-M   'P 1'
#
loop_
_entity.id
_entity.type
_entity.pdbx_description
1 polymer ?
#
loop_
_entity_poly.entity_id
_entity_poly.type
_entity_poly.pdbx_seq_one_letter_code
_entity_poly.pdbx_strand_id
1 'polypeptide(L)' 'QNVARQVGVGAGLPYSVPAYTVGMVCGSGMKSVIEAGRAILAGDADIVVCGGTENMSAAP' A
#
# COMPACT_ATOMS: atom_id res chain seq x y z
N GLN A 1 -3.90 11.51 -4.81
CA GLN A 1 -4.65 10.38 -5.37
C GLN A 1 -3.69 9.21 -5.59
N ASN A 2 -3.97 8.06 -4.97
CA ASN A 2 -3.17 6.84 -4.91
C ASN A 2 -1.64 7.00 -4.72
N VAL A 3 -1.21 7.33 -3.49
CA VAL A 3 0.21 7.44 -3.12
C VAL A 3 0.95 6.11 -3.26
N ALA A 4 0.29 4.99 -2.95
CA ALA A 4 0.89 3.66 -3.08
C ALA A 4 1.35 3.38 -4.52
N ARG A 5 0.55 3.79 -5.52
CA ARG A 5 0.93 3.63 -6.93
C ARG A 5 2.11 4.50 -7.31
N GLN A 6 2.14 5.77 -6.87
CA GLN A 6 3.24 6.69 -7.16
C GLN A 6 4.56 6.18 -6.55
N VAL A 7 4.53 5.72 -5.31
CA VAL A 7 5.68 5.09 -4.64
C VAL A 7 6.14 3.85 -5.40
N GLY A 8 5.21 2.99 -5.83
CA GLY A 8 5.54 1.79 -6.61
C GLY A 8 6.26 2.10 -7.92
N VAL A 9 5.77 3.09 -8.70
CA VAL A 9 6.48 3.54 -9.92
C VAL A 9 7.88 4.06 -9.57
N GLY A 10 7.98 4.93 -8.56
CA GLY A 10 9.25 5.52 -8.13
C GLY A 10 10.26 4.48 -7.61
N ALA A 11 9.78 3.38 -7.04
CA ALA A 11 10.58 2.24 -6.59
C ALA A 11 10.95 1.25 -7.73
N GLY A 12 10.50 1.50 -8.97
CA GLY A 12 10.82 0.65 -10.12
C GLY A 12 9.90 -0.55 -10.32
N LEU A 13 8.73 -0.60 -9.65
CA LEU A 13 7.76 -1.66 -9.90
C LEU A 13 7.13 -1.50 -11.29
N PRO A 14 6.99 -2.59 -12.08
CA PRO A 14 6.35 -2.55 -13.39
C PRO A 14 4.92 -1.99 -13.34
N TYR A 15 4.46 -1.38 -14.44
CA TYR A 15 3.09 -0.87 -14.55
C TYR A 15 2.01 -1.94 -14.47
N SER A 16 2.36 -3.20 -14.72
CA SER A 16 1.48 -4.35 -14.55
C SER A 16 1.24 -4.71 -13.07
N VAL A 17 2.07 -4.24 -12.13
CA VAL A 17 1.89 -4.51 -10.71
C VAL A 17 0.84 -3.54 -10.14
N PRO A 18 -0.34 -4.02 -9.70
CA PRO A 18 -1.38 -3.16 -9.15
C PRO A 18 -0.98 -2.63 -7.78
N ALA A 19 -1.44 -1.41 -7.45
CA ALA A 19 -1.23 -0.81 -6.13
C ALA A 19 -2.40 0.12 -5.79
N TYR A 20 -2.81 0.13 -4.52
CA TYR A 20 -3.87 0.99 -4.01
C TYR A 20 -3.51 1.53 -2.63
N THR A 21 -4.08 2.70 -2.30
CA THR A 21 -3.87 3.34 -0.99
C THR A 21 -4.98 2.94 -0.03
N VAL A 22 -4.62 2.57 1.19
CA VAL A 22 -5.56 2.26 2.27
C VAL A 22 -5.59 3.38 3.29
N GLY A 23 -6.78 3.67 3.84
CA GLY A 23 -6.98 4.70 4.86
C GLY A 23 -7.70 4.15 6.09
N MET A 24 -7.05 4.26 7.25
CA MET A 24 -7.56 3.93 8.58
C MET A 24 -6.88 4.82 9.65
N VAL A 25 -6.72 6.12 9.38
CA VAL A 25 -6.04 7.08 10.28
C VAL A 25 -4.69 6.50 10.75
N CYS A 26 -4.42 6.46 12.06
CA CYS A 26 -3.19 5.91 12.65
C CYS A 26 -3.02 4.40 12.38
N GLY A 27 -4.11 3.67 12.10
CA GLY A 27 -4.09 2.25 11.78
C GLY A 27 -3.80 1.93 10.31
N SER A 28 -3.64 2.93 9.43
CA SER A 28 -3.50 2.70 7.97
C SER A 28 -2.33 1.77 7.61
N GLY A 29 -1.19 1.93 8.29
CA GLY A 29 -0.01 1.08 8.08
C GLY A 29 -0.31 -0.38 8.41
N MET A 30 -0.85 -0.64 9.60
CA MET A 30 -1.20 -2.01 10.02
C MET A 30 -2.34 -2.60 9.17
N LYS A 31 -3.31 -1.79 8.76
CA LYS A 31 -4.38 -2.21 7.83
C LYS A 31 -3.79 -2.71 6.52
N SER A 32 -2.76 -2.06 5.97
CA SER A 32 -2.10 -2.52 4.73
C SER A 32 -1.50 -3.92 4.89
N VAL A 33 -0.89 -4.22 6.05
CA VAL A 33 -0.32 -5.53 6.37
C VAL A 33 -1.40 -6.58 6.53
N ILE A 34 -2.51 -6.25 7.21
CA ILE A 34 -3.66 -7.16 7.39
C ILE A 34 -4.27 -7.53 6.03
N GLU A 35 -4.50 -6.55 5.16
CA GLU A 35 -5.05 -6.82 3.82
C GLU A 35 -4.07 -7.63 2.95
N ALA A 36 -2.77 -7.36 3.03
CA ALA A 36 -1.75 -8.16 2.34
C ALA A 36 -1.76 -9.63 2.81
N GLY A 37 -1.81 -9.86 4.13
CA GLY A 37 -1.90 -11.20 4.69
C GLY A 37 -3.18 -11.93 4.26
N ARG A 38 -4.32 -11.21 4.21
CA ARG A 38 -5.59 -11.78 3.72
C ARG A 38 -5.54 -12.16 2.26
N ALA A 39 -4.97 -11.32 1.40
CA ALA A 39 -4.82 -11.61 -0.03
C ALA A 39 -3.97 -12.86 -0.25
N ILE A 40 -2.87 -13.01 0.49
CA ILE A 40 -2.01 -14.21 0.43
C ILE A 40 -2.77 -15.44 0.93
N LEU A 41 -3.43 -15.36 2.08
CA LEU A 41 -4.20 -16.48 2.63
C LEU A 41 -5.39 -16.90 1.75
N ALA A 42 -6.00 -15.95 1.04
CA ALA A 42 -7.10 -16.21 0.10
C ALA A 42 -6.61 -16.80 -1.23
N GLY A 43 -5.31 -16.76 -1.51
CA GLY A 43 -4.73 -17.18 -2.80
C GLY A 43 -4.86 -16.13 -3.91
N ASP A 44 -5.19 -14.88 -3.57
CA ASP A 44 -5.32 -13.78 -4.54
C ASP A 44 -3.95 -13.24 -4.98
N ALA A 45 -2.90 -13.46 -4.16
CA ALA A 45 -1.53 -13.04 -4.46
C ALA A 45 -0.50 -13.93 -3.75
N ASP A 46 0.63 -14.21 -4.40
CA ASP A 46 1.75 -14.92 -3.77
C ASP A 46 2.68 -13.99 -2.97
N ILE A 47 2.83 -12.75 -3.45
CA ILE A 47 3.72 -11.74 -2.88
C ILE A 47 3.02 -10.38 -2.93
N VAL A 48 3.03 -9.67 -1.80
CA VAL A 48 2.48 -8.32 -1.68
C VAL A 48 3.46 -7.42 -0.95
N VAL A 49 3.69 -6.21 -1.49
CA VAL A 49 4.41 -5.15 -0.79
C VAL A 49 3.40 -4.26 -0.06
N CYS A 50 3.53 -4.11 1.24
CA CYS A 50 2.64 -3.29 2.08
C CYS A 50 3.43 -2.31 2.96
N GLY A 51 2.77 -1.25 3.42
CA GLY A 51 3.40 -0.19 4.20
C GLY A 51 2.54 1.07 4.32
N GLY A 52 3.15 2.13 4.84
CA GLY A 52 2.50 3.44 5.00
C GLY A 52 3.51 4.58 4.86
N THR A 53 3.00 5.75 4.49
CA THR A 53 3.76 7.00 4.43
C THR A 53 2.88 8.13 4.92
N GLU A 54 3.48 9.18 5.47
CA GLU A 54 2.81 10.33 6.04
C GLU A 54 3.66 11.58 5.79
N ASN A 55 3.02 12.74 5.63
CA ASN A 55 3.69 14.02 5.51
C ASN A 55 2.99 15.08 6.37
N MET A 56 3.36 15.12 7.65
CA MET A 56 2.80 16.08 8.60
C MET A 56 3.18 17.54 8.27
N SER A 57 4.28 17.77 7.56
CA SER A 57 4.70 19.12 7.18
C SER A 57 3.82 19.75 6.09
N ALA A 58 3.11 18.92 5.31
CA ALA A 58 2.18 19.36 4.28
C ALA A 58 0.70 19.12 4.65
N ALA A 59 0.43 18.71 5.90
CA ALA A 59 -0.93 18.66 6.42
C ALA A 59 -1.45 20.09 6.65
N PRO A 60 -2.73 20.37 6.33
CA PRO A 60 -3.36 21.68 6.62
C PRO A 60 -3.44 21.97 8.12
#